data_AF-A0A0A0HEU0-F1
#
_entry.id   AF-A0A0A0HEU0-F1
#
_cell.length_a   1.000
_cell.length_b   1.000
_cell.length_c   1.000
_cell.angle_alpha   90.00
_cell.angle_beta   90.00
_cell.angle_gamma   90.00
#
_symmetry.space_group_name_H-M   'P 1'
#
loop_
_entity.id
_entity.type
_entity.pdbx_description
1 polymer ?
#
loop_
_entity_poly.entity_id
_entity_poly.type
_entity_poly.pdbx_seq_one_letter_code
_entity_poly.pdbx_strand_id
1 'polypeptide(L)'
;MPISNKPLLCLAVLMALAGCEPGTISEGADFQRKYSSARKALEQGNYDSAIRSYAALIQTAGPLEPRLRLEYAHALLRASRYDEAAQVAGALAAGSKGSDRAAALAVSGTAQHESALADLGAGRTGAATVAKLRAADAALKEMLAIDDSLDPLGAMASRRADIARDLKRLGAGG
;
A
#
# COMPACT_ATOMS: atom_id res chain seq x y z
N MET A 1 -61.95 59.69 2.52
CA MET A 1 -60.54 59.55 2.97
C MET A 1 -60.14 58.09 2.87
N PRO A 2 -59.17 57.73 2.01
CA PRO A 2 -58.31 56.57 2.25
C PRO A 2 -56.85 56.99 2.44
N ILE A 3 -56.16 56.22 3.28
CA ILE A 3 -54.89 56.50 3.93
C ILE A 3 -53.70 56.06 3.04
N SER A 4 -52.87 57.04 2.68
CA SER A 4 -51.40 57.13 2.73
C SER A 4 -50.49 55.87 2.56
N ASN A 5 -49.76 55.87 1.44
CA ASN A 5 -48.30 55.82 1.22
C ASN A 5 -47.36 54.69 1.74
N LYS A 6 -46.57 54.17 0.78
CA LYS A 6 -45.41 53.24 0.77
C LYS A 6 -44.30 53.57 1.78
N PRO A 7 -43.48 52.60 2.31
CA PRO A 7 -42.39 51.92 1.55
C PRO A 7 -42.23 50.43 1.96
N LEU A 8 -41.43 49.56 1.33
CA LEU A 8 -39.98 49.50 1.53
C LEU A 8 -39.41 48.28 0.77
N LEU A 9 -38.47 48.58 -0.13
CA LEU A 9 -37.23 47.84 -0.39
C LEU A 9 -37.30 46.30 -0.54
N CYS A 10 -37.31 45.84 -1.79
CA CYS A 10 -36.80 44.52 -2.17
C CYS A 10 -35.29 44.45 -1.88
N LEU A 11 -34.90 43.76 -0.80
CA LEU A 11 -33.51 43.32 -0.59
C LEU A 11 -33.41 41.85 -1.00
N ALA A 12 -33.18 41.61 -2.29
CA ALA A 12 -32.73 40.32 -2.78
C ALA A 12 -31.30 40.11 -2.29
N VAL A 13 -31.13 39.27 -1.27
CA VAL A 13 -29.83 38.76 -0.85
C VAL A 13 -29.37 37.77 -1.93
N LEU A 14 -28.66 38.29 -2.92
CA LEU A 14 -27.80 37.52 -3.81
C LEU A 14 -26.61 37.02 -2.98
N MET A 15 -26.77 35.84 -2.37
CA MET A 15 -25.66 35.01 -1.94
C MET A 15 -24.86 34.64 -3.19
N ALA A 16 -23.83 35.43 -3.48
CA ALA A 16 -22.77 35.05 -4.40
C ALA A 16 -21.98 33.91 -3.75
N LEU A 17 -22.39 32.67 -4.03
CA LEU A 17 -21.52 31.51 -3.85
C LEU A 17 -20.37 31.63 -4.85
N ALA A 18 -19.25 32.14 -4.37
CA ALA A 18 -17.99 32.13 -5.08
C ALA A 18 -17.59 30.68 -5.39
N GLY A 19 -17.55 30.36 -6.69
CA GLY A 19 -16.64 29.39 -7.32
C GLY A 19 -16.62 27.96 -6.78
N CYS A 20 -17.58 27.13 -7.17
CA CYS A 20 -17.26 25.74 -7.47
C CYS A 20 -16.48 25.73 -8.79
N GLU A 21 -15.16 25.52 -8.76
CA GLU A 21 -14.40 25.16 -9.94
C GLU A 21 -14.94 23.81 -10.48
N PRO A 22 -15.48 23.75 -11.71
CA PRO A 22 -16.05 22.52 -12.27
C PRO A 22 -15.02 21.40 -12.47
N GLY A 23 -13.71 21.69 -12.35
CA GLY A 23 -12.62 20.73 -12.58
C GLY A 23 -12.40 19.72 -11.45
N THR A 24 -12.56 20.14 -10.18
CA THR A 24 -12.16 19.32 -9.02
C THR A 24 -13.11 18.14 -8.75
N ILE A 25 -14.41 18.31 -9.05
CA ILE A 25 -15.41 17.24 -8.89
C ILE A 25 -15.21 16.13 -9.93
N SER A 26 -14.83 16.50 -11.16
CA SER A 26 -14.59 15.54 -12.25
C SER A 26 -13.31 14.72 -12.00
N GLU A 27 -12.23 15.35 -11.55
CA GLU A 27 -10.96 14.69 -11.26
C GLU A 27 -11.09 13.67 -10.12
N GLY A 28 -11.81 14.02 -9.05
CA GLY A 28 -12.07 13.11 -7.93
C GLY A 28 -12.91 11.88 -8.35
N ALA A 29 -13.95 12.09 -9.15
CA ALA A 29 -14.78 11.00 -9.67
C ALA A 29 -13.96 10.07 -10.60
N ASP A 30 -13.05 10.62 -11.39
CA ASP A 30 -12.20 9.85 -12.29
C ASP A 30 -11.16 9.03 -11.54
N PHE A 31 -10.53 9.61 -10.51
CA PHE A 31 -9.62 8.89 -9.62
C PHE A 31 -10.32 7.70 -8.96
N GLN A 32 -11.52 7.92 -8.38
CA GLN A 32 -12.29 6.88 -7.71
C GLN A 32 -12.65 5.73 -8.65
N ARG A 33 -13.04 6.02 -9.89
CA ARG A 33 -13.34 4.98 -10.90
C ARG A 33 -12.10 4.17 -11.26
N LYS A 34 -10.97 4.84 -11.51
CA LYS A 34 -9.69 4.18 -11.81
C LYS A 34 -9.21 3.31 -10.64
N TYR A 35 -9.29 3.81 -9.41
CA TYR A 35 -8.97 3.07 -8.20
C TYR A 35 -9.85 1.83 -8.04
N SER A 36 -11.18 1.98 -8.19
CA SER A 36 -12.11 0.86 -8.09
C SER A 36 -11.84 -0.22 -9.14
N SER A 37 -11.43 0.17 -10.35
CA SER A 37 -11.02 -0.77 -11.39
C SER A 37 -9.70 -1.49 -11.05
N ALA A 38 -8.71 -0.78 -10.49
CA ALA A 38 -7.45 -1.38 -10.05
C ALA A 38 -7.68 -2.42 -8.95
N ARG A 39 -8.52 -2.05 -7.97
CA ARG A 39 -8.98 -2.91 -6.87
C ARG A 39 -9.66 -4.18 -7.39
N LYS A 40 -10.63 -4.02 -8.29
CA LYS A 40 -11.34 -5.15 -8.91
C LYS A 40 -10.39 -6.07 -9.68
N ALA A 41 -9.44 -5.50 -10.42
CA ALA A 41 -8.45 -6.30 -11.15
C ALA A 41 -7.59 -7.14 -10.17
N LEU A 42 -7.15 -6.55 -9.05
CA LEU A 42 -6.41 -7.26 -8.01
C LEU A 42 -7.22 -8.42 -7.42
N GLU A 43 -8.47 -8.17 -7.07
CA GLU A 43 -9.39 -9.16 -6.47
C GLU A 43 -9.72 -10.31 -7.44
N GLN A 44 -9.75 -10.03 -8.75
CA GLN A 44 -9.98 -11.02 -9.80
C GLN A 44 -8.73 -11.80 -10.23
N GLY A 45 -7.57 -11.53 -9.63
CA GLY A 45 -6.31 -12.19 -10.01
C GLY A 45 -5.64 -11.61 -11.26
N ASN A 46 -6.16 -10.52 -11.81
CA ASN A 46 -5.61 -9.82 -12.97
C ASN A 46 -4.44 -8.92 -12.55
N TYR A 47 -3.41 -9.50 -11.94
CA TYR A 47 -2.37 -8.76 -11.21
C TYR A 47 -1.59 -7.77 -12.08
N ASP A 48 -1.25 -8.13 -13.32
CA ASP A 48 -0.56 -7.20 -14.23
C ASP A 48 -1.39 -5.97 -14.56
N SER A 49 -2.72 -6.14 -14.69
CA SER A 49 -3.64 -5.02 -14.89
C SER A 49 -3.72 -4.13 -13.65
N ALA A 50 -3.79 -4.74 -12.46
CA ALA A 50 -3.77 -4.02 -11.20
C ALA A 50 -2.47 -3.23 -11.01
N ILE A 51 -1.31 -3.85 -11.26
CA ILE A 51 0.02 -3.23 -11.20
C ILE A 51 0.07 -1.99 -12.08
N ARG A 52 -0.30 -2.11 -13.36
CA ARG A 52 -0.30 -0.95 -14.29
C ARG A 52 -1.25 0.15 -13.81
N SER A 53 -2.42 -0.22 -13.31
CA SER A 53 -3.43 0.74 -12.86
C SER A 53 -2.99 1.50 -11.62
N TYR A 54 -2.43 0.81 -10.61
CA TYR A 54 -1.89 1.47 -9.42
C TYR A 54 -0.68 2.34 -9.76
N ALA A 55 0.24 1.87 -10.62
CA ALA A 55 1.38 2.67 -11.06
C ALA A 55 0.95 3.99 -11.72
N ALA A 56 -0.11 3.97 -12.52
CA ALA A 56 -0.68 5.19 -13.12
C ALA A 56 -1.34 6.09 -12.07
N LEU A 57 -2.10 5.52 -11.13
CA LEU A 57 -2.76 6.29 -10.06
C LEU A 57 -1.77 6.98 -9.12
N ILE A 58 -0.66 6.33 -8.79
CA ILE A 58 0.39 6.87 -7.90
C ILE A 58 0.89 8.25 -8.38
N GLN A 59 0.99 8.46 -9.69
CA GLN A 59 1.50 9.71 -10.27
C GLN A 59 0.63 10.92 -9.94
N THR A 60 -0.66 10.69 -9.69
CA THR A 60 -1.65 11.76 -9.41
C THR A 60 -2.33 11.57 -8.05
N ALA A 61 -1.76 10.76 -7.15
CA ALA A 61 -2.41 10.36 -5.90
C ALA A 61 -2.40 11.43 -4.81
N GLY A 62 -1.50 12.41 -4.91
CA GLY A 62 -1.33 13.44 -3.89
C GLY A 62 -1.12 12.81 -2.50
N PRO A 63 -1.88 13.22 -1.46
CA PRO A 63 -1.75 12.67 -0.11
C PRO A 63 -2.03 11.15 0.01
N LEU A 64 -2.72 10.53 -0.95
CA LEU A 64 -3.02 9.10 -0.93
C LEU A 64 -1.87 8.23 -1.45
N GLU A 65 -0.78 8.86 -1.91
CA GLU A 65 0.35 8.18 -2.52
C GLU A 65 0.93 7.04 -1.65
N PRO A 66 1.18 7.19 -0.34
CA PRO A 66 1.72 6.11 0.48
C PRO A 66 0.82 4.87 0.51
N ARG A 67 -0.50 5.09 0.58
CA ARG A 67 -1.49 4.01 0.57
C ARG A 67 -1.52 3.29 -0.78
N LEU A 68 -1.54 4.03 -1.89
CA LEU A 68 -1.51 3.40 -3.21
C LEU A 68 -0.19 2.68 -3.48
N ARG A 69 0.93 3.18 -2.93
CA ARG A 69 2.22 2.49 -3.01
C ARG A 69 2.20 1.15 -2.25
N LEU A 70 1.51 1.08 -1.10
CA LEU A 70 1.32 -0.19 -0.38
C LEU A 70 0.46 -1.17 -1.18
N GLU A 71 -0.64 -0.71 -1.77
CA GLU A 71 -1.51 -1.55 -2.62
C GLU A 71 -0.81 -2.02 -3.90
N TYR A 72 0.04 -1.17 -4.50
CA TYR A 72 0.92 -1.52 -5.59
C TYR A 72 1.92 -2.61 -5.20
N ALA A 73 2.57 -2.49 -4.04
CA ALA A 73 3.47 -3.53 -3.52
C ALA A 73 2.74 -4.85 -3.28
N HIS A 74 1.50 -4.83 -2.77
CA HIS A 74 0.66 -6.01 -2.67
C HIS A 74 0.36 -6.64 -4.03
N ALA A 75 0.02 -5.84 -5.05
CA ALA A 75 -0.23 -6.35 -6.40
C ALA A 75 1.02 -7.01 -7.00
N LEU A 76 2.21 -6.42 -6.81
CA LEU A 76 3.50 -7.01 -7.18
C LEU A 76 3.75 -8.35 -6.47
N LEU A 77 3.51 -8.41 -5.16
CA LEU A 77 3.67 -9.62 -4.37
C LEU A 77 2.75 -10.75 -4.88
N ARG A 78 1.49 -10.43 -5.17
CA ARG A 78 0.50 -11.39 -5.71
C ARG A 78 0.84 -11.85 -7.14
N ALA A 79 1.56 -11.05 -7.91
CA ALA A 79 2.10 -11.39 -9.23
C ALA A 79 3.42 -12.16 -9.18
N SER A 80 3.88 -12.59 -8.00
CA SER A 80 5.19 -13.22 -7.80
C SER A 80 6.41 -12.35 -8.19
N ARG A 81 6.23 -11.02 -8.27
CA ARG A 81 7.31 -10.04 -8.51
C ARG A 81 7.94 -9.65 -7.18
N TYR A 82 8.51 -10.65 -6.51
CA TYR A 82 8.89 -10.57 -5.10
C TYR A 82 9.95 -9.50 -4.80
N ASP A 83 11.01 -9.43 -5.59
CA ASP A 83 12.08 -8.45 -5.37
C ASP A 83 11.59 -7.01 -5.55
N GLU A 84 10.71 -6.76 -6.52
CA GLU A 84 10.11 -5.44 -6.74
C GLU A 84 9.14 -5.08 -5.61
N ALA A 85 8.31 -6.03 -5.17
CA ALA A 85 7.41 -5.83 -4.04
C ALA A 85 8.18 -5.48 -2.76
N ALA A 86 9.28 -6.21 -2.49
CA ALA A 86 10.16 -5.95 -1.36
C ALA A 86 10.80 -4.56 -1.44
N GLN A 87 11.27 -4.15 -2.62
CA GLN A 87 11.88 -2.83 -2.81
C GLN A 87 10.87 -1.70 -2.54
N VAL A 88 9.68 -1.78 -3.14
CA VAL A 88 8.63 -0.76 -3.00
C VAL A 88 8.17 -0.67 -1.55
N ALA A 89 7.85 -1.81 -0.93
CA ALA A 89 7.36 -1.85 0.45
C ALA A 89 8.45 -1.45 1.46
N GLY A 90 9.70 -1.85 1.25
CA GLY A 90 10.83 -1.44 2.09
C GLY A 90 11.09 0.06 2.03
N ALA A 91 11.02 0.66 0.85
CA ALA A 91 11.13 2.11 0.69
C ALA A 91 9.97 2.85 1.38
N LEU A 92 8.75 2.33 1.26
CA LEU A 92 7.59 2.88 1.97
C LEU A 92 7.76 2.78 3.49
N ALA A 93 8.18 1.62 4.00
CA ALA A 93 8.43 1.42 5.42
C ALA A 93 9.45 2.41 5.98
N ALA A 94 10.53 2.68 5.23
CA ALA A 94 11.57 3.65 5.62
C ALA A 94 11.05 5.08 5.79
N GLY A 95 9.99 5.47 5.06
CA GLY A 95 9.34 6.78 5.17
C GLY A 95 8.16 6.83 6.14
N SER A 96 7.67 5.67 6.61
CA SER A 96 6.47 5.56 7.45
C SER A 96 6.81 5.37 8.94
N LYS A 97 5.80 5.55 9.81
CA LYS A 97 5.87 5.29 11.25
C LYS A 97 4.61 4.54 11.71
N GLY A 98 4.64 3.98 12.93
CA GLY A 98 3.48 3.31 13.53
C GLY A 98 2.91 2.19 12.66
N SER A 99 1.59 2.02 12.67
CA SER A 99 0.90 0.97 11.92
C SER A 99 1.14 1.02 10.41
N ASP A 100 1.34 2.20 9.81
CA ASP A 100 1.68 2.31 8.37
C ASP A 100 3.05 1.70 8.06
N ARG A 101 4.02 1.91 8.97
CA ARG A 101 5.33 1.25 8.88
C ARG A 101 5.19 -0.26 9.06
N ALA A 102 4.41 -0.70 10.05
CA ALA A 102 4.19 -2.12 10.32
C ALA A 102 3.54 -2.82 9.10
N ALA A 103 2.53 -2.22 8.49
CA ALA A 103 1.89 -2.74 7.28
C ALA A 103 2.88 -2.85 6.10
N ALA A 104 3.68 -1.82 5.87
CA ALA A 104 4.71 -1.87 4.82
C ALA A 104 5.80 -2.93 5.12
N LEU A 105 6.21 -3.08 6.38
CA LEU A 105 7.14 -4.13 6.80
C LEU A 105 6.57 -5.54 6.64
N ALA A 106 5.27 -5.74 6.89
CA ALA A 106 4.61 -7.03 6.67
C ALA A 106 4.71 -7.46 5.19
N VAL A 107 4.45 -6.52 4.26
CA VAL A 107 4.58 -6.76 2.81
C VAL A 107 6.03 -6.98 2.42
N SER A 108 6.95 -6.11 2.88
CA SER A 108 8.38 -6.22 2.58
C SER A 108 8.97 -7.55 3.06
N GLY A 109 8.72 -7.92 4.32
CA GLY A 109 9.24 -9.16 4.90
C GLY A 109 8.66 -10.41 4.24
N THR A 110 7.36 -10.39 3.92
CA THR A 110 6.73 -11.47 3.14
C THR A 110 7.37 -11.60 1.76
N ALA A 111 7.49 -10.50 1.02
CA ALA A 111 8.06 -10.50 -0.32
C ALA A 111 9.52 -10.97 -0.34
N GLN A 112 10.34 -10.54 0.62
CA GLN A 112 11.72 -11.01 0.71
C GLN A 112 11.83 -12.50 1.03
N HIS A 113 10.94 -13.03 1.88
CA HIS A 113 10.91 -14.46 2.14
C HIS A 113 10.51 -15.26 0.89
N GLU A 114 9.43 -14.85 0.19
CA GLU A 114 9.01 -15.51 -1.05
C GLU A 114 10.11 -15.45 -2.14
N SER A 115 10.82 -14.33 -2.22
CA SER A 115 11.98 -14.19 -3.10
C SER A 115 13.12 -15.15 -2.75
N ALA A 116 13.41 -15.31 -1.45
CA ALA A 116 14.40 -16.28 -0.98
C ALA A 116 13.96 -17.72 -1.27
N LEU A 117 12.68 -18.05 -1.09
CA LEU A 117 12.14 -19.38 -1.41
C LEU A 117 12.25 -19.69 -2.91
N ALA A 118 11.99 -18.70 -3.77
CA ALA A 118 12.19 -18.84 -5.21
C ALA A 118 13.67 -19.09 -5.57
N ASP A 119 14.60 -18.40 -4.90
CA ASP A 119 16.03 -18.64 -5.05
C ASP A 119 16.44 -20.06 -4.58
N LEU A 120 15.97 -20.49 -3.42
CA LEU A 120 16.21 -21.83 -2.89
C LEU A 120 15.67 -22.92 -3.81
N GLY A 121 14.45 -22.76 -4.34
CA GLY A 121 13.86 -23.68 -5.31
C GLY A 121 14.64 -23.77 -6.62
N ALA A 122 15.35 -22.71 -6.99
CA ALA A 122 16.26 -22.68 -8.13
C ALA A 122 17.70 -23.12 -7.80
N GLY A 123 17.95 -23.66 -6.60
CA GLY A 123 19.26 -24.11 -6.14
C GLY A 123 20.23 -22.96 -5.79
N ARG A 124 19.76 -21.72 -5.72
CA ARG A 124 20.57 -20.55 -5.34
C ARG A 124 20.57 -20.42 -3.82
N THR A 125 21.64 -20.88 -3.18
CA THR A 125 21.80 -20.93 -1.71
C THR A 125 22.87 -19.97 -1.18
N GLY A 126 23.37 -19.07 -2.03
CA GLY A 126 24.48 -18.17 -1.70
C GLY A 126 24.13 -17.00 -0.78
N ALA A 127 25.09 -16.10 -0.60
CA ALA A 127 24.97 -14.94 0.28
C ALA A 127 23.76 -14.04 -0.02
N ALA A 128 23.36 -13.92 -1.30
CA ALA A 128 22.18 -13.14 -1.69
C ALA A 128 20.88 -13.73 -1.12
N THR A 129 20.70 -15.05 -1.18
CA THR A 129 19.54 -15.75 -0.61
C THR A 129 19.52 -15.60 0.91
N VAL A 130 20.68 -15.75 1.56
CA VAL A 130 20.83 -15.53 3.01
C VAL A 130 20.47 -14.08 3.39
N ALA A 131 20.89 -13.10 2.59
CA ALA A 131 20.57 -11.70 2.83
C ALA A 131 19.06 -11.43 2.75
N LYS A 132 18.36 -12.01 1.75
CA LYS A 132 16.89 -11.93 1.65
C LYS A 132 16.20 -12.54 2.87
N LEU A 133 16.64 -13.72 3.34
CA LEU A 133 16.11 -14.35 4.55
C LEU A 133 16.32 -13.49 5.80
N ARG A 134 17.52 -12.93 6.00
CA ARG A 134 17.80 -12.08 7.16
C ARG A 134 16.99 -10.80 7.15
N ALA A 135 16.87 -10.17 5.99
CA ALA A 135 16.09 -8.95 5.86
C ALA A 135 14.58 -9.23 6.04
N ALA A 136 14.10 -10.42 5.62
CA ALA A 136 12.74 -10.87 5.90
C ALA A 136 12.47 -11.06 7.40
N ASP A 137 13.36 -11.75 8.12
CA ASP A 137 13.22 -11.90 9.58
C ASP A 137 13.24 -10.55 10.30
N ALA A 138 14.17 -9.67 9.93
CA ALA A 138 14.28 -8.34 10.52
C ALA A 138 13.00 -7.51 10.32
N ALA A 139 12.46 -7.49 9.10
CA ALA A 139 11.24 -6.74 8.79
C ALA A 139 10.02 -7.26 9.56
N LEU A 140 9.83 -8.59 9.60
CA LEU A 140 8.71 -9.19 10.31
C LEU A 140 8.86 -9.07 11.84
N LYS A 141 10.09 -9.15 12.35
CA LYS A 141 10.39 -8.92 13.77
C LYS A 141 10.02 -7.50 14.17
N GLU A 142 10.42 -6.52 13.37
CA GLU A 142 10.08 -5.12 13.62
C GLU A 142 8.58 -4.87 13.51
N MET A 143 7.92 -5.42 12.48
CA MET A 143 6.47 -5.32 12.31
C MET A 143 5.72 -5.79 13.57
N LEU A 144 6.04 -6.99 14.07
CA LEU A 144 5.43 -7.55 15.29
C LEU A 144 5.72 -6.72 16.55
N ALA A 145 6.85 -6.01 16.59
CA ALA A 145 7.19 -5.13 17.70
C ALA A 145 6.44 -3.79 17.65
N ILE A 146 6.05 -3.34 16.45
CA ILE A 146 5.29 -2.08 16.26
C ILE A 146 3.79 -2.31 16.42
N ASP A 147 3.25 -3.36 15.79
CA ASP A 147 1.81 -3.63 15.73
C ASP A 147 1.56 -5.14 15.56
N ASP A 148 1.52 -5.86 16.69
CA ASP A 148 1.25 -7.30 16.72
C ASP A 148 -0.20 -7.65 16.31
N SER A 149 -1.12 -6.68 16.37
CA SER A 149 -2.52 -6.85 15.97
C SER A 149 -2.67 -7.12 14.47
N LEU A 150 -1.65 -6.83 13.67
CA LEU A 150 -1.57 -7.20 12.26
C LEU A 150 -1.30 -8.70 12.03
N ASP A 151 -0.99 -9.46 13.07
CA ASP A 151 -0.78 -10.92 13.00
C ASP A 151 -1.72 -11.71 13.93
N PRO A 152 -3.05 -11.53 13.85
CA PRO A 152 -3.99 -12.13 14.80
C PRO A 152 -4.03 -13.66 14.73
N LEU A 153 -3.58 -14.24 13.61
CA LEU A 153 -3.53 -15.69 13.38
C LEU A 153 -2.11 -16.26 13.52
N GLY A 154 -1.11 -15.44 13.84
CA GLY A 154 0.29 -15.88 13.99
C GLY A 154 0.98 -16.28 12.68
N ALA A 155 0.46 -15.87 11.53
CA ALA A 155 1.02 -16.17 10.22
C ALA A 155 2.41 -15.54 10.01
N MET A 156 2.62 -14.32 10.49
CA MET A 156 3.90 -13.62 10.37
C MET A 156 4.91 -14.16 11.38
N ALA A 157 4.49 -14.47 12.60
CA ALA A 157 5.30 -15.17 13.58
C ALA A 157 5.74 -16.57 13.07
N SER A 158 4.82 -17.33 12.48
CA SER A 158 5.13 -18.63 11.86
C SER A 158 6.14 -18.48 10.72
N ARG A 159 5.93 -17.47 9.85
CA ARG A 159 6.86 -17.14 8.75
C ARG A 159 8.28 -16.87 9.26
N ARG A 160 8.44 -16.17 10.39
CA ARG A 160 9.76 -15.97 11.01
C ARG A 160 10.40 -17.27 11.50
N ALA A 161 9.60 -18.18 12.07
CA ALA A 161 10.10 -19.49 12.47
C ALA A 161 10.57 -20.31 11.25
N ASP A 162 9.90 -20.18 10.11
CA ASP A 162 10.29 -20.83 8.85
C ASP A 162 11.62 -20.27 8.34
N ILE A 163 11.74 -18.94 8.27
CA ILE A 163 12.96 -18.23 7.89
C ILE A 163 14.15 -18.67 8.76
N ALA A 164 13.95 -18.77 10.07
CA ALA A 164 15.00 -19.22 10.99
C ALA A 164 15.47 -20.65 10.68
N ARG A 165 14.55 -21.55 10.30
CA ARG A 165 14.91 -22.92 9.90
C ARG A 165 15.69 -22.92 8.59
N ASP A 166 15.32 -22.10 7.63
CA ASP A 166 16.03 -22.00 6.36
C ASP A 166 17.43 -21.41 6.53
N LEU A 167 17.58 -20.35 7.34
CA LEU A 167 18.89 -19.82 7.70
C LEU A 167 19.78 -20.88 8.36
N LYS A 168 19.24 -21.68 9.28
CA LYS A 168 19.97 -22.78 9.93
C LYS A 168 20.40 -23.85 8.92
N ARG A 169 19.52 -24.25 7.99
CA ARG A 169 19.84 -25.21 6.92
C ARG A 169 20.98 -24.74 6.02
N LEU A 170 21.07 -23.42 5.78
CA LEU A 170 22.14 -22.80 5.00
C LEU A 170 23.43 -22.57 5.81
N GLY A 171 23.50 -22.98 7.08
CA GLY A 171 24.65 -22.70 7.96
C GLY A 171 24.80 -21.22 8.33
N ALA A 172 23.74 -20.43 8.16
CA ALA A 172 23.70 -18.99 8.41
C ALA A 172 22.80 -18.61 9.60
N GLY A 173 22.41 -19.60 10.41
CA GLY A 173 21.71 -19.40 11.68
C GLY A 173 22.60 -18.61 12.65
N GLY A 174 22.02 -17.57 13.25
CA GLY A 174 22.65 -16.82 14.34
C GLY A 174 22.49 -17.53 15.68
#